data_AF-A0A1E4GQY5-F1
#
_entry.id   AF-A0A1E4GQY5-F1
#
_cell.length_a   1.000
_cell.length_b   1.000
_cell.length_c   1.000
_cell.angle_alpha   90.00
_cell.angle_beta   90.00
_cell.angle_gamma   90.00
#
_symmetry.space_group_name_H-M   'P 1'
#
loop_
_entity.id
_entity.type
_entity.pdbx_description
1 polymer ?
#
loop_
_entity_poly.entity_id
_entity_poly.type
_entity_poly.pdbx_seq_one_letter_code
_entity_poly.pdbx_strand_id
1 'polypeptide(L)'
;MIPEPPSPAKLDLIRRLLRASGLQADIDRGGFLDTYGRAGSQLFKDLAEARPDLTLGDAMQLPMEHLRQAYLPHRQVWQDEYEGHLNWEFTEDELREIVAFLESTSGQHYLTARWRMNAYISTNTEGLVDEIIREARRRLGLS
;
A
#
# COMPACT_ATOMS: atom_id res chain seq x y z
N MET A 1 23.00 3.60 17.67
CA MET A 1 22.13 3.58 18.85
C MET A 1 21.20 2.40 18.67
N ILE A 2 21.17 1.44 19.59
CA ILE A 2 20.17 0.36 19.51
C ILE A 2 18.87 0.98 20.01
N PRO A 3 17.78 1.04 19.21
CA PRO A 3 16.53 1.59 19.68
C PRO A 3 16.05 0.76 20.88
N GLU A 4 15.76 1.43 22.00
CA GLU A 4 15.19 0.76 23.16
C GLU A 4 13.86 0.10 22.75
N PRO A 5 13.57 -1.13 23.24
CA PRO A 5 12.30 -1.76 22.97
C PRO A 5 11.15 -0.86 23.48
N PRO A 6 10.01 -0.80 22.75
CA PRO A 6 8.89 0.04 23.17
C PRO A 6 8.36 -0.39 24.55
N SER A 7 7.92 0.58 25.35
CA SER A 7 7.12 0.28 26.53
C SER A 7 5.85 -0.49 26.11
N PRO A 8 5.23 -1.31 26.98
CA PRO A 8 3.98 -1.97 26.65
C PRO A 8 2.86 -1.01 26.25
N ALA A 9 2.80 0.18 26.87
CA ALA A 9 1.83 1.23 26.54
C ALA A 9 2.09 1.82 25.15
N LYS A 10 3.36 2.12 24.83
CA LYS A 10 3.75 2.62 23.52
C LYS A 10 3.48 1.60 22.42
N LEU A 11 3.76 0.31 22.68
CA LEU A 11 3.48 -0.77 21.73
C LEU A 11 1.98 -0.90 21.43
N ASP A 12 1.11 -0.75 22.43
CA ASP A 12 -0.34 -0.72 22.21
C ASP A 12 -0.76 0.45 21.29
N LEU A 13 -0.23 1.65 21.54
CA LEU A 13 -0.49 2.82 20.71
C LEU A 13 -0.01 2.64 19.26
N ILE A 14 1.19 2.07 19.07
CA ILE A 14 1.72 1.72 17.74
C ILE A 14 0.75 0.79 17.01
N ARG A 15 0.28 -0.27 17.67
CA ARG A 15 -0.67 -1.22 17.07
C ARG A 15 -2.02 -0.59 16.78
N ARG A 16 -2.49 0.33 17.62
CA ARG A 16 -3.71 1.12 17.37
C ARG A 16 -3.53 2.04 16.16
N LEU A 17 -2.39 2.71 16.03
CA LEU A 17 -2.06 3.53 14.86
C LEU A 17 -2.06 2.68 13.58
N LEU A 18 -1.40 1.52 13.59
CA LEU A 18 -1.37 0.61 12.44
C LEU A 18 -2.79 0.18 12.03
N ARG A 19 -3.67 -0.13 12.98
CA ARG A 19 -5.06 -0.48 12.69
C ARG A 19 -5.85 0.72 12.17
N ALA A 20 -5.80 1.86 12.86
CA ALA A 20 -6.59 3.03 12.53
C ALA A 20 -6.23 3.61 11.15
N SER A 21 -4.96 3.51 10.75
CA SER A 21 -4.47 3.97 9.44
C SER A 21 -4.73 2.99 8.28
N GLY A 22 -5.11 1.75 8.56
CA GLY A 22 -5.26 0.68 7.57
C GLY A 22 -3.96 -0.07 7.24
N LEU A 23 -2.81 0.38 7.76
CA LEU A 23 -1.51 -0.28 7.52
C LEU A 23 -1.49 -1.72 8.04
N GLN A 24 -2.16 -2.00 9.16
CA GLN A 24 -2.26 -3.36 9.69
C GLN A 24 -2.93 -4.30 8.67
N ALA A 25 -3.97 -3.85 7.98
CA ALA A 25 -4.62 -4.66 6.94
C ALA A 25 -3.69 -4.92 5.75
N ASP A 26 -2.85 -3.95 5.39
CA ASP A 26 -1.84 -4.13 4.33
C ASP A 26 -0.72 -5.08 4.75
N ILE A 27 -0.28 -5.05 6.01
CA ILE A 27 0.65 -6.04 6.56
C ILE A 27 -0.01 -7.43 6.56
N ASP A 28 -1.24 -7.55 7.04
CA ASP A 28 -1.90 -8.86 7.19
C ASP A 28 -2.14 -9.56 5.85
N ARG A 29 -2.42 -8.79 4.79
CA ARG A 29 -2.71 -9.35 3.45
C ARG A 29 -1.56 -9.27 2.46
N GLY A 30 -0.44 -8.64 2.82
CA GLY A 30 0.63 -8.29 1.89
C GLY A 30 0.18 -7.30 0.81
N GLY A 31 -0.64 -6.29 1.17
CA GLY A 31 -1.29 -5.38 0.21
C GLY A 31 -0.33 -4.59 -0.67
N PHE A 32 0.90 -4.37 -0.22
CA PHE A 32 1.98 -3.77 -1.02
C PHE A 32 2.38 -4.63 -2.24
N LEU A 33 2.03 -5.92 -2.25
CA LEU A 33 2.30 -6.84 -3.36
C LEU A 33 1.31 -6.68 -4.50
N ASP A 34 0.17 -6.04 -4.28
CA ASP A 34 -0.90 -5.89 -5.27
C ASP A 34 -0.39 -5.25 -6.57
N THR A 35 0.57 -4.33 -6.49
CA THR A 35 1.18 -3.68 -7.68
C THR A 35 1.93 -4.68 -8.56
N TYR A 36 2.50 -5.75 -7.97
CA TYR A 36 3.31 -6.73 -8.69
C TYR A 36 2.48 -7.88 -9.28
N GLY A 37 1.28 -8.15 -8.77
CA GLY A 37 0.40 -9.20 -9.31
C GLY A 37 -0.73 -8.68 -10.22
N ARG A 38 -0.86 -7.36 -10.42
CA ARG A 38 -1.84 -6.77 -11.33
C ARG A 38 -1.54 -7.05 -12.80
N ALA A 39 -2.60 -7.07 -13.62
CA ALA A 39 -2.48 -7.12 -15.07
C ALA A 39 -1.55 -6.01 -15.59
N GLY A 40 -0.57 -6.39 -16.41
CA GLY A 40 0.46 -5.50 -16.92
C GLY A 40 1.76 -5.44 -16.11
N SER A 41 1.81 -6.07 -14.92
CA SER A 41 3.06 -6.27 -14.20
C SER A 41 4.00 -7.23 -14.94
N GLN A 42 5.29 -7.23 -14.58
CA GLN A 42 6.24 -8.18 -15.19
C GLN A 42 5.86 -9.63 -14.88
N LEU A 43 5.46 -9.92 -13.64
CA LEU A 43 5.02 -11.25 -13.23
C LEU A 43 3.81 -11.74 -14.03
N PHE A 44 2.87 -10.84 -14.33
CA PHE A 44 1.72 -11.16 -15.17
C PHE A 44 2.13 -11.49 -16.61
N LYS A 45 3.07 -10.72 -17.19
CA LYS A 45 3.58 -10.96 -18.55
C LYS A 45 4.32 -12.30 -18.64
N ASP A 46 5.20 -12.57 -17.69
CA ASP A 46 5.97 -13.81 -17.65
C ASP A 46 5.04 -15.03 -17.52
N LEU A 47 3.99 -14.94 -16.70
CA LEU A 47 2.99 -16.00 -16.59
C LEU A 47 2.20 -16.19 -17.89
N ALA A 48 1.78 -15.10 -18.54
CA ALA A 48 1.04 -15.17 -19.80
C ALA A 48 1.88 -15.78 -20.94
N GLU A 49 3.19 -15.52 -20.97
CA GLU A 49 4.12 -16.12 -21.93
C GLU A 49 4.38 -17.61 -21.63
N ALA A 50 4.58 -17.96 -20.36
CA ALA A 50 4.90 -19.32 -19.95
C ALA A 50 3.68 -20.26 -20.00
N ARG A 51 2.47 -19.72 -19.81
CA ARG A 51 1.21 -20.47 -19.68
C ARG A 51 0.09 -19.81 -20.52
N PRO A 52 0.22 -19.82 -21.85
CA PRO A 52 -0.79 -19.23 -22.74
C PRO A 52 -2.14 -19.98 -22.73
N ASP A 53 -2.18 -21.15 -22.08
CA ASP A 53 -3.37 -21.98 -21.87
C ASP A 53 -4.27 -21.50 -20.73
N LEU A 54 -3.80 -20.59 -19.88
CA LEU A 54 -4.58 -20.10 -18.73
C LEU A 54 -5.75 -19.21 -19.18
N THR A 55 -6.85 -19.30 -18.44
CA THR A 55 -7.93 -18.32 -18.59
C THR A 55 -7.48 -16.95 -18.10
N LEU A 56 -8.11 -15.87 -18.59
CA LEU A 56 -7.83 -14.52 -18.09
C LEU A 56 -8.04 -14.40 -16.58
N GLY A 57 -9.04 -15.10 -16.03
CA GLY A 57 -9.29 -15.14 -14.59
C GLY A 57 -8.14 -15.77 -13.81
N ASP A 58 -7.66 -16.94 -14.26
CA ASP A 58 -6.53 -17.63 -13.62
C ASP A 58 -5.24 -16.82 -13.75
N ALA A 59 -4.99 -16.21 -14.91
CA ALA A 59 -3.83 -15.36 -15.15
C ALA A 59 -3.80 -14.11 -14.25
N MET A 60 -4.95 -13.61 -13.82
CA MET A 60 -5.05 -12.50 -12.86
C MET A 60 -4.95 -12.95 -11.41
N GLN A 61 -5.47 -14.13 -11.08
CA GLN A 61 -5.56 -14.61 -9.69
C GLN A 61 -4.28 -15.31 -9.22
N LEU A 62 -3.69 -16.18 -10.05
CA LEU A 62 -2.52 -16.98 -9.68
C LEU A 62 -1.31 -16.14 -9.25
N PRO A 63 -0.91 -15.05 -9.95
CA PRO A 63 0.19 -14.21 -9.50
C PRO A 63 -0.02 -13.66 -8.09
N MET A 64 -1.24 -13.18 -7.81
CA MET A 64 -1.59 -12.62 -6.52
C MET A 64 -1.57 -13.68 -5.41
N GLU A 65 -2.05 -14.89 -5.68
CA GLU A 65 -2.01 -15.99 -4.72
C GLU A 65 -0.58 -16.41 -4.40
N HIS A 66 0.25 -16.59 -5.41
CA HIS A 66 1.65 -16.96 -5.23
C HIS A 66 2.45 -15.89 -4.48
N LEU A 67 2.23 -14.61 -4.79
CA LEU A 67 2.84 -13.50 -4.05
C LEU A 67 2.45 -13.51 -2.58
N ARG A 68 1.17 -13.72 -2.27
CA ARG A 68 0.69 -13.79 -0.87
C ARG A 68 1.24 -14.99 -0.12
N GLN A 69 1.29 -16.16 -0.76
CA GLN A 69 1.88 -17.36 -0.18
C GLN A 69 3.38 -17.18 0.10
N ALA A 70 4.11 -16.56 -0.83
CA ALA A 70 5.53 -16.26 -0.65
C ALA A 70 5.76 -15.25 0.48
N TYR A 71 4.83 -14.32 0.69
CA TYR A 71 4.92 -13.33 1.76
C TYR A 71 4.63 -13.88 3.16
N LEU A 72 3.71 -14.84 3.28
CA LEU A 72 3.21 -15.30 4.58
C LEU A 72 4.32 -15.63 5.62
N PRO A 73 5.42 -16.33 5.27
CA PRO A 73 6.52 -16.59 6.21
C PRO A 73 7.24 -15.34 6.71
N HIS A 74 7.17 -14.23 5.96
CA HIS A 74 7.84 -12.96 6.26
C HIS A 74 6.93 -11.95 6.97
N ARG A 75 5.65 -12.28 7.17
CA ARG A 75 4.66 -11.36 7.77
C ARG A 75 5.11 -10.83 9.13
N GLN A 76 5.70 -11.69 9.97
CA GLN A 76 6.16 -11.26 11.29
C GLN A 76 7.34 -10.29 11.20
N VAL A 77 8.30 -10.54 10.30
CA VAL A 77 9.43 -9.62 10.06
C VAL A 77 8.91 -8.25 9.63
N TRP A 78 7.93 -8.20 8.73
CA TRP A 78 7.29 -6.94 8.35
C TRP A 78 6.60 -6.25 9.52
N GLN A 79 5.87 -6.99 10.36
CA GLN A 79 5.26 -6.43 11.57
C GLN A 79 6.32 -5.78 12.46
N ASP A 80 7.42 -6.49 12.71
CA ASP A 80 8.49 -6.04 13.61
C ASP A 80 9.20 -4.79 13.06
N GLU A 81 9.42 -4.71 11.74
CA GLU A 81 10.00 -3.53 11.09
C GLU A 81 9.10 -2.30 11.21
N TYR A 82 7.79 -2.46 10.99
CA TYR A 82 6.83 -1.36 11.16
C TYR A 82 6.72 -0.93 12.62
N GLU A 83 6.60 -1.87 13.56
CA GLU A 83 6.55 -1.58 14.99
C GLU A 83 7.85 -0.89 15.47
N GLY A 84 9.00 -1.37 14.99
CA GLY A 84 10.31 -0.81 15.29
C GLY A 84 10.50 0.61 14.73
N HIS A 85 10.11 0.84 13.48
CA HIS A 85 10.20 2.16 12.86
C HIS A 85 9.29 3.17 13.58
N LEU A 86 8.04 2.81 13.86
CA LEU A 86 7.10 3.68 14.60
C LEU A 86 7.57 3.95 16.03
N ASN A 87 8.21 2.97 16.69
CA ASN A 87 8.83 3.17 17.99
C ASN A 87 10.00 4.15 17.93
N TRP A 88 10.80 4.14 16.86
CA TRP A 88 11.90 5.08 16.69
C TRP A 88 11.41 6.49 16.33
N GLU A 89 10.41 6.59 15.46
CA GLU A 89 9.93 7.85 14.89
C GLU A 89 9.14 8.71 15.90
N PHE A 90 8.29 8.08 16.72
CA PHE A 90 7.34 8.81 17.56
C PHE A 90 7.60 8.59 19.04
N THR A 91 7.37 9.64 19.83
CA THR A 91 7.24 9.55 21.30
C THR A 91 5.90 8.93 21.69
N GLU A 92 5.77 8.50 22.95
CA GLU A 92 4.50 7.95 23.45
C GLU A 92 3.38 9.02 23.46
N ASP A 93 3.71 10.28 23.79
CA ASP A 93 2.74 11.38 23.83
C ASP A 93 2.21 11.73 22.44
N GLU A 94 3.10 11.84 21.44
CA GLU A 94 2.70 12.04 20.04
C GLU A 94 1.81 10.90 19.54
N LEU A 95 2.14 9.64 19.87
CA LEU A 95 1.31 8.49 19.52
C LEU A 95 -0.08 8.59 20.15
N ARG A 96 -0.22 9.07 21.39
CA ARG A 96 -1.55 9.26 22.00
C ARG A 96 -2.40 10.28 21.25
N GLU A 97 -1.80 11.41 20.86
CA GLU A 97 -2.51 12.46 20.12
C GLU A 97 -2.90 11.98 18.71
N ILE A 98 -1.97 11.35 17.98
CA ILE A 98 -2.21 10.82 16.64
C ILE A 98 -3.29 9.74 16.67
N VAL A 99 -3.18 8.77 17.58
CA VAL A 99 -4.17 7.69 17.71
C VAL A 99 -5.54 8.24 18.07
N ALA A 100 -5.62 9.18 19.02
CA ALA A 100 -6.89 9.81 19.39
C ALA A 100 -7.54 10.53 18.21
N PHE A 101 -6.75 11.26 17.40
CA PHE A 101 -7.26 11.89 16.20
C PHE A 101 -7.73 10.84 15.18
N LEU A 102 -6.89 9.86 14.81
CA LEU A 102 -7.19 8.88 13.78
C LEU A 102 -8.40 8.01 14.14
N GLU A 103 -8.60 7.67 15.42
CA GLU A 103 -9.77 6.91 15.89
C GLU A 103 -11.05 7.77 16.04
N SER A 104 -10.93 9.10 16.00
CA SER A 104 -12.10 9.99 16.01
C SER A 104 -12.89 9.91 14.69
N THR A 105 -14.16 10.31 14.72
CA THR A 105 -14.99 10.40 13.51
C THR A 105 -14.35 11.27 12.43
N SER A 106 -13.77 12.41 12.81
CA SER A 106 -13.09 13.32 11.87
C SER A 106 -11.82 12.72 11.30
N GLY A 107 -11.03 11.99 12.09
CA GLY A 107 -9.83 11.30 11.62
C GLY A 107 -10.15 10.15 10.67
N GLN A 108 -11.15 9.34 10.98
CA GLN A 108 -11.64 8.29 10.09
C GLN A 108 -12.22 8.86 8.79
N HIS A 109 -12.93 9.99 8.87
CA HIS A 109 -13.40 10.70 7.69
C HIS A 109 -12.22 11.24 6.86
N TYR A 110 -11.20 11.82 7.49
CA TYR A 110 -9.98 12.28 6.84
C TYR A 110 -9.27 11.15 6.09
N LEU A 111 -9.09 9.99 6.73
CA LEU A 111 -8.50 8.82 6.08
C LEU A 111 -9.33 8.39 4.87
N THR A 112 -10.64 8.22 5.05
CA THR A 112 -11.54 7.84 3.96
C THR A 112 -11.49 8.86 2.80
N ALA A 113 -11.46 10.15 3.11
CA ALA A 113 -11.35 11.22 2.12
C ALA A 113 -10.01 11.17 1.39
N ARG A 114 -8.88 10.92 2.09
CA ARG A 114 -7.56 10.75 1.46
C ARG A 114 -7.53 9.59 0.47
N TRP A 115 -8.09 8.43 0.83
CA TRP A 115 -8.19 7.29 -0.09
C TRP A 115 -9.04 7.63 -1.32
N ARG A 116 -10.17 8.32 -1.14
CA ARG A 116 -11.02 8.80 -2.24
C ARG A 116 -10.32 9.81 -3.14
N MET A 117 -9.58 10.76 -2.56
CA MET A 117 -8.81 11.75 -3.31
C MET A 117 -7.66 11.10 -4.09
N ASN A 118 -6.93 10.16 -3.49
CA ASN A 118 -5.89 9.40 -4.20
C ASN A 118 -6.48 8.62 -5.38
N ALA A 119 -7.61 7.94 -5.18
CA ALA A 119 -8.31 7.23 -6.24
C ALA A 119 -8.82 8.17 -7.34
N TYR A 120 -9.31 9.37 -6.98
CA TYR A 120 -9.79 10.37 -7.93
C TYR A 120 -8.64 10.99 -8.74
N ILE A 121 -7.50 11.31 -8.10
CA ILE A 121 -6.31 11.81 -8.80
C ILE A 121 -5.74 10.75 -9.75
N SER A 122 -5.71 9.48 -9.35
CA SER A 122 -5.20 8.39 -10.20
C SER A 122 -6.13 8.01 -11.35
N THR A 123 -7.44 8.27 -11.25
CA THR A 123 -8.43 7.91 -12.29
C THR A 123 -8.86 9.08 -13.16
N ASN A 124 -8.78 10.31 -12.65
CA ASN A 124 -9.29 11.49 -13.36
C ASN A 124 -8.21 12.27 -14.12
N THR A 125 -7.00 11.70 -14.24
CA THR A 125 -5.88 12.31 -14.96
C THR A 125 -5.49 11.57 -16.23
N GLU A 126 -5.99 10.36 -16.51
CA GLU A 126 -5.60 9.62 -17.73
C GLU A 126 -5.93 10.39 -19.02
N GLY A 127 -7.13 10.98 -19.11
CA GLY A 127 -7.51 11.81 -20.26
C GLY A 127 -6.73 13.13 -20.36
N LEU A 128 -6.42 13.76 -19.22
CA LEU A 128 -5.67 15.02 -19.18
C LEU A 128 -4.18 14.79 -19.47
N VAL A 129 -3.60 13.69 -18.99
CA VAL A 129 -2.22 13.26 -19.25
C VAL A 129 -2.06 12.90 -20.72
N ASP A 130 -3.02 12.20 -21.33
CA ASP A 130 -3.02 11.94 -22.77
C ASP A 130 -3.13 13.22 -23.60
N GLU A 131 -3.95 14.20 -23.18
CA GLU A 131 -4.00 15.52 -23.83
C GLU A 131 -2.69 16.29 -23.70
N ILE A 132 -2.06 16.28 -22.52
CA ILE A 132 -0.77 16.93 -22.26
C ILE A 132 0.34 16.27 -23.08
N ILE A 133 0.40 14.94 -23.14
CA ILE A 133 1.39 14.19 -23.94
C ILE A 133 1.17 14.45 -25.43
N ARG A 134 -0.08 14.46 -25.90
CA ARG A 134 -0.42 14.73 -27.32
C ARG A 134 -0.09 16.17 -27.72
N GLU A 135 -0.30 17.12 -26.83
CA GLU A 135 0.08 18.52 -27.03
C GLU A 135 1.61 18.71 -27.02
N ALA A 136 2.32 18.05 -26.10
CA ALA A 136 3.77 18.06 -26.05
C ALA A 136 4.39 17.47 -27.32
N ARG A 137 3.87 16.33 -27.80
CA ARG A 137 4.28 15.69 -29.07
C ARG A 137 4.09 16.62 -30.27
N ARG A 138 2.92 17.29 -30.36
CA ARG A 138 2.64 18.29 -31.41
C ARG A 138 3.63 19.46 -31.38
N ARG A 139 3.93 20.01 -30.21
CA ARG A 139 4.89 21.13 -30.05
C ARG A 139 6.32 20.74 -30.40
N LEU A 140 6.66 19.45 -30.24
CA LEU A 140 7.96 18.89 -30.59
C LEU A 140 8.04 18.37 -32.03
N GLY A 141 6.97 18.48 -32.83
CA GLY A 141 6.92 17.98 -34.21
C GLY A 141 6.95 16.46 -34.32
N LEU A 142 6.60 15.75 -33.26
CA LEU A 142 6.59 14.29 -33.20
C LEU A 142 5.15 13.82 -33.42
N SER A 143 4.90 13.06 -34.50
CA SER A 143 3.65 12.32 -34.70
C SER A 143 3.65 11.09 -33.82
#